data_AF-D1CFW1-F1
#
_entry.id   AF-D1CFW1-F1
#
_cell.length_a   1.000
_cell.length_b   1.000
_cell.length_c   1.000
_cell.angle_alpha   90.00
_cell.angle_beta   90.00
_cell.angle_gamma   90.00
#
_symmetry.space_group_name_H-M   'P 1'
#
loop_
_entity.id
_entity.type
_entity.pdbx_description
1 polymer ?
#
loop_
_entity_poly.entity_id
_entity_poly.type
_entity_poly.pdbx_seq_one_letter_code
_entity_poly.pdbx_strand_id
1 'polypeptide(L)' 'MNPQTGQAAFRIGCFIVLLSAALLIWLRPGTAEFTITVFMLFIGIIFLFIVALVVRRSI' A
#
# COMPACT_ATOMS: atom_id res chain seq x y z
N MET A 1 -1.46 0.33 -20.85
CA MET A 1 -1.86 -0.73 -19.89
C MET A 1 -3.32 -1.07 -20.15
N ASN A 2 -3.74 -2.34 -20.10
CA ASN A 2 -5.18 -2.64 -20.08
C ASN A 2 -5.77 -1.94 -18.85
N PRO A 3 -6.82 -1.10 -18.98
CA PRO A 3 -7.43 -0.38 -17.85
C PRO A 3 -7.78 -1.29 -16.66
N GLN A 4 -8.11 -2.54 -16.94
CA GLN A 4 -8.42 -3.58 -15.94
C GLN A 4 -7.21 -3.91 -15.06
N THR A 5 -5.99 -3.94 -15.62
CA THR A 5 -4.75 -4.23 -14.88
C THR A 5 -4.42 -3.10 -13.90
N GLY A 6 -4.63 -1.84 -14.30
CA GLY A 6 -4.43 -0.68 -13.43
C GLY A 6 -5.41 -0.65 -12.24
N GLN A 7 -6.69 -0.94 -12.49
CA GLN A 7 -7.69 -1.06 -11.41
C GLN A 7 -7.40 -2.23 -10.46
N ALA A 8 -6.98 -3.39 -10.98
CA ALA A 8 -6.63 -4.54 -10.16
C ALA A 8 -5.42 -4.23 -9.25
N ALA A 9 -4.36 -3.63 -9.81
CA ALA A 9 -3.19 -3.22 -9.05
C ALA A 9 -3.52 -2.18 -7.97
N PHE A 10 -4.39 -1.21 -8.27
CA PHE A 10 -4.84 -0.22 -7.30
C PHE A 10 -5.63 -0.87 -6.14
N ARG A 11 -6.57 -1.77 -6.44
CA ARG A 11 -7.34 -2.49 -5.42
C ARG A 11 -6.46 -3.35 -4.51
N ILE A 12 -5.53 -4.11 -5.10
CA ILE A 12 -4.58 -4.94 -4.35
C ILE A 12 -3.68 -4.07 -3.48
N GLY A 13 -3.14 -2.98 -4.03
CA GLY A 13 -2.32 -2.04 -3.26
C GLY A 13 -3.09 -1.44 -2.09
N CYS A 14 -4.37 -1.05 -2.28
CA CYS A 14 -5.21 -0.50 -1.23
C CYS A 14 -5.42 -1.51 -0.11
N PHE A 15 -5.69 -2.77 -0.47
CA PHE A 15 -5.84 -3.85 0.49
C PHE A 15 -4.58 -4.06 1.34
N ILE A 16 -3.41 -4.11 0.70
CA ILE A 16 -2.12 -4.31 1.38
C ILE A 16 -1.82 -3.16 2.35
N VAL A 17 -2.04 -1.91 1.91
CA VAL A 17 -1.81 -0.72 2.75
C VAL A 17 -2.76 -0.70 3.94
N LEU A 18 -4.06 -0.94 3.73
CA LEU A 18 -5.05 -0.96 4.82
C LEU A 18 -4.77 -2.08 5.82
N LEU A 19 -4.44 -3.28 5.33
CA LEU A 19 -4.12 -4.41 6.20
C LEU A 19 -2.84 -4.15 7.02
N SER A 20 -1.81 -3.60 6.39
CA SER A 20 -0.56 -3.25 7.07
C SER A 20 -0.76 -2.14 8.12
N ALA A 21 -1.62 -1.16 7.83
CA ALA A 21 -1.99 -0.12 8.79
C ALA A 21 -2.78 -0.69 9.98
N ALA A 22 -3.70 -1.62 9.74
CA ALA A 22 -4.45 -2.30 10.79
C ALA A 22 -3.51 -3.15 11.69
N LEU A 23 -2.53 -3.81 11.09
CA LEU A 23 -1.58 -4.66 11.80
C LEU A 23 -0.69 -3.86 12.76
N LEU A 24 -0.36 -2.61 12.42
CA LEU A 24 0.40 -1.70 13.29
C LEU A 24 -0.31 -1.36 14.61
N ILE A 25 -1.65 -1.40 14.65
CA ILE A 25 -2.42 -1.13 15.88
C ILE A 25 -2.21 -2.23 16.92
N TRP A 26 -1.93 -3.46 16.47
CA TRP A 26 -1.72 -4.63 17.33
C TRP A 26 -0.27 -4.89 17.68
N LEU A 27 0.67 -4.27 16.96
CA LEU A 27 2.08 -4.54 17.12
C LEU A 27 2.69 -3.67 18.22
N ARG A 28 3.50 -4.29 19.09
CA ARG A 28 4.12 -3.57 20.20
C ARG A 28 5.21 -2.61 19.70
N PRO A 29 5.17 -1.32 20.09
CA PRO A 29 6.23 -0.39 19.76
C PRO A 29 7.59 -0.85 20.32
N GLY A 30 8.66 -0.63 19.56
CA GLY A 30 10.03 -0.98 19.97
C GLY A 30 10.50 -2.37 19.54
N THR A 31 9.67 -3.16 18.85
CA THR A 31 10.11 -4.42 18.21
C THR A 31 10.64 -4.17 16.80
N ALA A 32 11.50 -5.06 16.32
CA ALA A 32 11.96 -5.04 14.93
C ALA A 32 10.78 -5.16 13.94
N GLU A 33 9.79 -5.97 14.28
CA GLU A 33 8.58 -6.17 13.48
C GLU A 33 7.80 -4.85 13.31
N PHE A 34 7.73 -4.00 14.34
CA PHE A 34 7.02 -2.72 14.27
C PHE A 34 7.69 -1.79 13.27
N THR A 35 9.01 -1.65 13.38
CA THR A 35 9.81 -0.81 12.50
C THR A 35 9.71 -1.25 11.04
N ILE A 36 9.84 -2.56 10.78
CA ILE A 36 9.74 -3.10 9.42
C ILE A 36 8.33 -2.91 8.86
N THR A 37 7.29 -3.12 9.68
CA THR A 37 5.90 -2.92 9.25
C THR A 37 5.61 -1.46 8.92
N VAL A 38 6.09 -0.50 9.72
CA VAL A 38 6.01 0.94 9.40
C VAL A 38 6.69 1.25 8.08
N PHE A 39 7.90 0.72 7.86
CA PHE A 39 8.67 0.97 6.65
C PHE A 39 7.98 0.40 5.40
N MET A 40 7.47 -0.85 5.49
CA MET A 40 6.68 -1.47 4.42
C MET A 40 5.39 -0.71 4.14
N LEU A 41 4.70 -0.24 5.18
CA LEU A 41 3.50 0.57 5.01
C LEU A 41 3.83 1.85 4.22
N PHE A 42 4.93 2.53 4.57
CA PHE A 42 5.36 3.74 3.87
C PHE A 42 5.67 3.50 2.39
N ILE A 43 6.41 2.42 2.09
CA ILE A 43 6.69 2.00 0.71
C ILE A 43 5.38 1.67 -0.04
N GLY A 44 4.47 0.95 0.62
CA GLY A 44 3.17 0.58 0.06
C GLY A 44 2.32 1.79 -0.29
N ILE A 45 2.31 2.82 0.56
CA ILE A 45 1.62 4.10 0.29
C ILE A 45 2.22 4.80 -0.92
N ILE A 46 3.55 4.88 -1.03
CA ILE A 46 4.22 5.50 -2.19
C ILE A 46 3.88 4.74 -3.47
N PHE A 47 3.96 3.40 -3.44
CA PHE A 47 3.61 2.57 -4.57
C PHE A 47 2.16 2.78 -5.00
N LEU A 48 1.23 2.77 -4.04
CA LEU A 48 -0.19 3.01 -4.31
C LEU A 48 -0.41 4.39 -4.93
N PHE A 49 0.26 5.41 -4.41
CA PHE A 49 0.17 6.78 -4.92
C PHE A 49 0.64 6.84 -6.38
N ILE A 50 1.75 6.19 -6.71
CA ILE A 50 2.25 6.10 -8.10
C ILE A 50 1.22 5.39 -9.00
N VAL A 51 0.71 4.24 -8.57
CA VAL A 51 -0.31 3.49 -9.35
C VAL A 51 -1.56 4.36 -9.55
N ALA A 52 -2.01 5.08 -8.52
CA ALA A 52 -3.14 5.98 -8.61
C ALA A 52 -2.91 7.11 -9.64
N LEU A 53 -1.71 7.70 -9.66
CA LEU A 53 -1.35 8.71 -10.66
C LEU A 53 -1.33 8.14 -12.08
N VAL A 54 -0.75 6.95 -12.27
CA VAL A 54 -0.70 6.27 -13.57
C VAL A 54 -2.11 5.96 -14.07
N VAL A 55 -2.97 5.39 -13.22
CA VAL A 55 -4.37 5.09 -13.56
C VAL A 55 -5.14 6.37 -13.88
N ARG A 56 -4.99 7.44 -13.07
CA ARG A 56 -5.67 8.72 -13.29
C ARG A 56 -5.25 9.40 -14.59
N ARG A 57 -4.00 9.23 -15.04
CA ARG A 57 -3.51 9.76 -16.32
C ARG A 57 -3.87 8.88 -17.53
N SER A 58 -4.35 7.65 -17.28
CA SER A 58 -4.73 6.68 -18.30
C SER A 58 -6.24 6.69 -18.60
N ILE A 59 -7.01 7.52 -17.89
CA ILE A 59 -8.43 7.86 -18.13
C ILE A 59 -8.45 9.21 -18.85
#